data_AF-A0A7Y6XHH9-F1
#
_entry.id   AF-A0A7Y6XHH9-F1
#
_cell.length_a   1.000
_cell.length_b   1.000
_cell.length_c   1.000
_cell.angle_alpha   90.00
_cell.angle_beta   90.00
_cell.angle_gamma   90.00
#
_symmetry.space_group_name_H-M   'P 1'
#
loop_
_entity.id
_entity.type
_entity.pdbx_description
1 polymer ?
#
loop_
_entity_poly.entity_id
_entity_poly.type
_entity_poly.pdbx_seq_one_letter_code
_entity_poly.pdbx_strand_id
1 'polypeptide(L)'
;MELSFWSPARSGMQGMMGTQPMRNRVFRDPVRVRWESQPWRRQLRNPEEFETPVSRSALVKALQDEHLDVDAEVARFAGVGEDADCISIAQVVRFADLLVRRMTLAESDDQMLQLAHLRRNAEDLAERMIEWANIGRL
;
A
#
# COMPACT_ATOMS: atom_id res chain seq x y z
N MET A 1 -61.70 40.61 31.10
CA MET A 1 -61.92 41.16 29.76
C MET A 1 -61.33 40.21 28.74
N GLU A 2 -62.22 39.67 27.92
CA GLU A 2 -62.07 39.12 26.57
C GLU A 2 -61.09 39.92 25.69
N LEU A 3 -60.53 39.49 24.55
CA LEU A 3 -60.51 38.28 23.72
C LEU A 3 -59.43 38.57 22.65
N SER A 4 -58.55 37.59 22.36
CA SER A 4 -58.07 37.19 21.01
C SER A 4 -57.36 38.24 20.11
N PHE A 5 -56.66 37.96 19.02
CA PHE A 5 -56.33 36.84 18.12
C PHE A 5 -54.86 37.16 17.68
N TRP A 6 -54.01 36.25 17.22
CA TRP A 6 -53.86 35.86 15.80
C TRP A 6 -52.61 34.94 15.76
N SER A 7 -52.75 33.74 15.21
CA SER A 7 -51.65 33.02 14.55
C SER A 7 -51.82 33.21 13.04
N PRO A 8 -50.72 33.23 12.28
CA PRO A 8 -50.62 32.23 11.21
C PRO A 8 -49.21 31.62 11.07
N ALA A 9 -49.22 30.28 11.14
CA ALA A 9 -48.54 29.30 10.31
C ALA A 9 -47.29 29.64 9.44
N ARG A 10 -46.31 28.72 9.58
CA ARG A 10 -45.56 27.98 8.55
C ARG A 10 -44.14 28.42 8.14
N SER A 11 -43.36 27.34 8.00
CA SER A 11 -42.19 27.10 7.15
C SER A 11 -40.83 27.57 7.64
N GLY A 12 -40.08 26.59 8.11
CA GLY A 12 -38.63 26.66 8.27
C GLY A 12 -38.09 25.36 8.86
N MET A 13 -38.23 24.24 8.14
CA MET A 13 -37.36 23.08 8.35
C MET A 13 -35.93 23.53 8.05
N GLN A 14 -35.24 24.09 9.05
CA GLN A 14 -33.83 24.38 8.97
C GLN A 14 -33.06 23.10 9.30
N GLY A 15 -32.56 22.49 8.22
CA GLY A 15 -31.31 21.76 8.22
C GLY A 15 -31.26 20.56 9.14
N MET A 16 -31.87 19.45 8.72
CA MET A 16 -31.18 18.17 8.88
C MET A 16 -29.81 18.33 8.22
N MET A 17 -28.79 18.68 9.01
CA MET A 17 -27.42 18.32 8.68
C MET A 17 -27.42 16.80 8.64
N GLY A 18 -27.66 16.26 7.45
CA GLY A 18 -27.30 14.91 7.14
C GLY A 18 -25.83 14.79 7.53
N THR A 19 -25.56 13.97 8.54
CA THR A 19 -24.28 13.34 8.74
C THR A 19 -23.98 12.61 7.43
N GLN A 20 -23.36 13.32 6.49
CA GLN A 20 -22.84 12.71 5.28
C GLN A 20 -21.94 11.57 5.77
N PRO A 21 -22.22 10.32 5.37
CA PRO A 21 -21.35 9.23 5.77
C PRO A 21 -19.94 9.60 5.27
N MET A 22 -18.97 9.65 6.18
CA MET A 22 -17.54 9.75 5.89
C MET A 22 -17.04 8.50 5.16
N ARG A 23 -17.70 8.11 4.08
CA ARG A 23 -17.27 7.07 3.14
C ARG A 23 -16.90 7.81 1.87
N ASN A 24 -15.62 7.80 1.52
CA ASN A 24 -15.00 8.38 0.31
C ASN A 24 -14.22 9.69 0.46
N ARG A 25 -13.57 9.93 1.59
CA ARG A 25 -12.27 10.62 1.57
C ARG A 25 -11.16 9.64 1.96
N VAL A 26 -11.03 8.57 1.17
CA VAL A 26 -9.71 7.96 1.00
C VAL A 26 -8.92 8.97 0.18
N PHE A 27 -8.34 9.96 0.87
CA PHE A 27 -7.29 10.77 0.27
C PHE A 27 -6.29 9.76 -0.29
N ARG A 28 -6.06 9.74 -1.60
CA ARG A 28 -5.05 8.84 -2.16
C ARG A 28 -3.76 9.18 -1.43
N ASP A 29 -3.28 8.21 -0.65
CA ASP A 29 -2.04 8.32 0.09
C ASP A 29 -0.95 8.88 -0.85
N PRO A 30 -0.37 10.06 -0.57
CA PRO A 30 0.60 10.69 -1.47
C PRO A 30 1.82 9.80 -1.71
N VAL A 31 2.17 8.95 -0.74
CA VAL A 31 3.21 7.93 -0.87
C VAL A 31 2.82 6.89 -1.91
N ARG A 32 1.56 6.43 -1.88
CA ARG A 32 1.00 5.52 -2.88
C ARG A 32 0.97 6.15 -4.28
N VAL A 33 0.64 7.43 -4.40
CA VAL A 33 0.65 8.12 -5.70
C VAL A 33 2.08 8.18 -6.26
N ARG A 34 3.07 8.51 -5.42
CA ARG A 34 4.49 8.46 -5.80
C ARG A 34 4.87 7.07 -6.28
N TRP A 35 4.56 6.04 -5.49
CA TRP A 35 4.82 4.65 -5.80
C TRP A 35 4.20 4.20 -7.13
N GLU A 36 2.92 4.52 -7.37
CA GLU A 36 2.23 4.22 -8.63
C GLU A 36 2.80 4.99 -9.84
N SER A 37 3.42 6.15 -9.60
CA SER A 37 4.01 7.01 -10.64
C SER A 37 5.45 6.64 -11.04
N GLN A 38 6.06 5.66 -10.37
CA GLN A 38 7.45 5.32 -10.62
C GLN A 38 7.68 4.80 -12.06
N PRO A 39 8.73 5.29 -12.76
CA PRO A 39 8.97 4.95 -14.17
C PRO A 39 9.25 3.46 -14.39
N TRP A 40 9.91 2.81 -13.42
CA TRP A 40 10.21 1.37 -13.45
C TRP A 40 8.95 0.50 -13.39
N ARG A 41 7.79 0.98 -12.90
CA ARG A 41 6.54 0.20 -12.92
C ARG A 41 6.08 -0.13 -14.34
N ARG A 42 6.46 0.66 -15.34
CA ARG A 42 6.15 0.36 -16.75
C ARG A 42 7.07 -0.73 -17.29
N GLN A 43 8.35 -0.72 -16.92
CA GLN A 43 9.34 -1.74 -17.28
C GLN A 43 8.95 -3.10 -16.69
N LEU A 44 8.42 -3.09 -15.46
CA LEU A 44 7.87 -4.26 -14.77
C LEU A 44 6.67 -4.94 -15.41
N ARG A 45 6.08 -4.38 -16.47
CA ARG A 45 5.05 -5.09 -17.25
C ARG A 45 5.62 -6.26 -18.03
N ASN A 46 6.91 -6.17 -18.40
CA ASN A 46 7.68 -7.22 -19.06
C ASN A 46 8.92 -7.55 -18.21
N PRO A 47 8.76 -8.13 -17.00
CA PRO A 47 9.88 -8.26 -16.07
C PRO A 47 11.02 -9.13 -16.62
N GLU A 48 10.73 -10.10 -17.49
CA GLU A 48 11.73 -10.97 -18.12
C GLU A 48 12.72 -10.21 -19.01
N GLU A 49 12.34 -9.03 -19.52
CA GLU A 49 13.20 -8.22 -20.39
C GLU A 49 14.08 -7.23 -19.62
N PHE A 50 13.73 -6.94 -18.36
CA PHE A 50 14.31 -5.81 -17.61
C PHE A 50 14.83 -6.19 -16.21
N GLU A 51 14.55 -7.39 -15.73
CA GLU A 51 14.96 -7.84 -14.40
C GLU A 51 15.64 -9.20 -14.44
N THR A 52 16.69 -9.33 -13.63
CA THR A 52 17.31 -10.62 -13.36
C THR A 52 16.88 -11.08 -11.97
N PRO A 53 16.23 -12.25 -11.83
CA PRO A 53 15.96 -12.83 -10.52
C PRO A 53 17.27 -13.04 -9.76
N VAL A 54 17.27 -12.68 -8.48
CA VAL A 54 18.43 -12.87 -7.60
C VAL A 54 18.17 -13.99 -6.61
N SER A 55 19.25 -14.60 -6.11
CA SER A 55 19.13 -15.58 -5.04
C SER A 55 18.57 -14.90 -3.78
N ARG A 56 17.46 -15.46 -3.26
CA ARG A 56 16.79 -14.94 -2.06
C ARG A 56 17.71 -14.95 -0.85
N SER A 57 18.45 -16.03 -0.65
CA SER A 57 19.37 -16.16 0.48
C SER A 57 20.51 -15.15 0.40
N ALA A 58 21.03 -14.88 -0.81
CA ALA A 58 22.03 -13.85 -1.03
C ALA A 58 21.49 -12.44 -0.74
N LEU A 59 20.28 -12.12 -1.22
CA LEU A 59 19.62 -10.84 -0.94
C LEU A 59 19.38 -10.64 0.56
N VAL A 60 18.81 -11.65 1.23
CA VAL A 60 18.55 -11.60 2.68
C VAL A 60 19.84 -11.37 3.45
N LYS A 61 20.92 -12.08 3.10
CA LYS A 61 22.22 -11.89 3.73
C LYS A 61 22.75 -10.47 3.53
N ALA A 62 22.71 -9.96 2.29
CA ALA A 62 23.16 -8.59 1.98
C ALA A 62 22.38 -7.52 2.75
N LEU A 63 21.07 -7.71 2.93
CA LEU A 63 20.22 -6.82 3.73
C LEU A 63 20.59 -6.89 5.22
N GLN A 64 20.86 -8.08 5.76
CA GLN A 64 21.29 -8.26 7.15
C GLN A 64 22.67 -7.66 7.41
N ASP A 65 23.59 -7.79 6.46
CA ASP A 65 24.94 -7.20 6.54
C ASP A 65 24.86 -5.65 6.59
N GLU A 66 23.78 -5.05 6.09
CA GLU A 66 23.48 -3.60 6.18
C GLU A 66 22.55 -3.23 7.34
N HIS A 67 22.23 -4.16 8.25
CA HIS A 67 21.30 -3.94 9.36
C HIS A 67 19.87 -3.57 8.93
N LEU A 68 19.42 -4.08 7.79
CA LEU A 68 18.09 -3.86 7.22
C LEU A 68 17.16 -5.05 7.52
N ASP A 69 16.98 -5.34 8.82
CA ASP A 69 16.29 -6.55 9.27
C ASP A 69 14.83 -6.65 8.78
N VAL A 70 14.14 -5.51 8.67
CA VAL A 70 12.77 -5.45 8.18
C VAL A 70 12.69 -5.82 6.70
N ASP A 71 13.60 -5.27 5.87
CA ASP A 71 13.66 -5.56 4.44
C ASP A 71 14.05 -7.02 4.21
N ALA A 72 14.96 -7.56 5.03
CA ALA A 72 15.35 -8.96 5.01
C ALA A 72 14.16 -9.88 5.34
N GLU A 73 13.34 -9.53 6.32
CA GLU A 73 12.14 -10.30 6.65
C GLU A 73 11.11 -10.26 5.52
N VAL A 74 10.89 -9.10 4.90
CA VAL A 74 10.00 -9.01 3.74
C VAL A 74 10.55 -9.83 2.57
N ALA A 75 11.85 -9.80 2.30
CA ALA A 75 12.48 -10.61 1.25
C ALA A 75 12.33 -12.13 1.50
N ARG A 76 12.26 -12.57 2.76
CA ARG A 76 11.98 -13.97 3.10
C ARG A 76 10.58 -14.40 2.71
N PHE A 77 9.59 -13.51 2.78
CA PHE A 77 8.18 -13.85 2.51
C PHE A 77 7.69 -13.47 1.12
N ALA A 78 8.19 -12.37 0.56
CA ALA A 78 7.77 -11.88 -0.75
C ALA A 78 8.10 -12.92 -1.83
N GLY A 79 7.10 -13.26 -2.67
CA GLY A 79 7.29 -14.20 -3.77
C GLY A 79 7.49 -15.68 -3.37
N VAL A 80 7.40 -16.06 -2.08
CA VAL A 80 7.53 -17.48 -1.65
C VAL A 80 6.51 -18.40 -2.34
N GLY A 81 5.33 -17.87 -2.68
CA GLY A 81 4.31 -18.62 -3.43
C GLY A 81 4.61 -18.79 -4.92
N GLU A 82 5.68 -18.18 -5.44
CA GLU A 82 6.07 -18.24 -6.86
C GLU A 82 7.35 -19.07 -7.03
N ASP A 83 8.46 -18.64 -6.42
CA ASP A 83 9.76 -19.34 -6.43
C ASP A 83 10.39 -19.19 -5.03
N ALA A 84 10.75 -20.31 -4.40
CA ALA A 84 11.29 -20.30 -3.05
C ALA A 84 12.76 -19.84 -3.00
N ASP A 85 13.53 -20.08 -4.06
CA ASP A 85 14.99 -19.88 -4.06
C ASP A 85 15.40 -18.54 -4.64
N CYS A 86 14.61 -18.02 -5.59
CA CYS A 86 14.84 -16.74 -6.24
C CYS A 86 13.80 -15.70 -5.86
N ILE A 87 14.18 -14.43 -6.00
CA ILE A 87 13.29 -13.30 -5.85
C ILE A 87 13.59 -12.22 -6.88
N SER A 88 12.56 -11.58 -7.44
CA SER A 88 12.69 -10.41 -8.32
C SER A 88 11.95 -9.19 -7.77
N ILE A 89 12.31 -8.00 -8.26
CA ILE A 89 11.61 -6.75 -7.90
C ILE A 89 10.13 -6.87 -8.29
N ALA A 90 9.82 -7.46 -9.45
CA ALA A 90 8.45 -7.72 -9.89
C ALA A 90 7.63 -8.54 -8.87
N GLN A 91 8.24 -9.54 -8.24
CA GLN A 91 7.59 -10.37 -7.22
C GLN A 91 7.30 -9.57 -5.96
N VAL A 92 8.24 -8.73 -5.52
CA VAL A 92 8.04 -7.84 -4.36
C VAL A 92 6.93 -6.82 -4.63
N VAL A 93 6.89 -6.25 -5.83
CA VAL A 93 5.84 -5.30 -6.23
C VAL A 93 4.47 -5.98 -6.31
N ARG A 94 4.38 -7.18 -6.87
CA ARG A 94 3.14 -7.98 -6.86
C ARG A 94 2.69 -8.31 -5.44
N PHE A 95 3.64 -8.61 -4.55
CA PHE A 95 3.34 -8.83 -3.14
C PHE A 95 2.75 -7.58 -2.48
N ALA A 96 3.32 -6.39 -2.73
CA ALA A 96 2.75 -5.12 -2.25
C ALA A 96 1.33 -4.88 -2.80
N ASP A 97 1.10 -5.13 -4.10
CA ASP A 97 -0.24 -5.01 -4.72
C ASP A 97 -1.24 -6.02 -4.13
N LEU A 98 -0.80 -7.24 -3.76
CA LEU A 98 -1.62 -8.23 -3.08
C LEU A 98 -2.01 -7.77 -1.66
N LEU A 99 -1.10 -7.13 -0.93
CA LEU A 99 -1.40 -6.56 0.39
C LEU A 99 -2.46 -5.47 0.29
N VAL A 100 -2.42 -4.61 -0.74
CA VAL A 100 -3.49 -3.62 -0.99
C VAL A 100 -4.85 -4.29 -1.16
N ARG A 101 -4.92 -5.40 -1.92
CA ARG A 101 -6.16 -6.16 -2.07
C ARG A 101 -6.60 -6.76 -0.73
N ARG A 102 -5.67 -7.29 0.05
CA ARG A 102 -5.98 -7.88 1.36
C ARG A 102 -6.46 -6.85 2.38
N MET A 103 -5.97 -5.61 2.32
CA MET A 103 -6.47 -4.50 3.15
C MET A 103 -7.96 -4.22 2.93
N THR A 104 -8.48 -4.44 1.71
CA THR A 104 -9.93 -4.27 1.42
C THR A 104 -10.80 -5.34 2.08
N LEU A 105 -10.18 -6.44 2.54
CA LEU A 105 -10.80 -7.56 3.21
C LEU A 105 -10.47 -7.60 4.70
N ALA A 106 -9.82 -6.57 5.25
CA ALA A 106 -9.46 -6.54 6.66
C ALA A 106 -10.72 -6.48 7.54
N GLU A 107 -10.76 -7.34 8.56
CA GLU A 107 -11.89 -7.47 9.48
C GLU A 107 -11.78 -6.51 10.67
N SER A 108 -10.59 -5.92 10.88
CA SER A 108 -10.32 -4.97 11.95
C SER A 108 -9.35 -3.87 11.52
N ASP A 109 -9.39 -2.74 12.25
CA ASP A 109 -8.47 -1.61 12.04
C ASP A 109 -7.01 -2.01 12.32
N ASP A 110 -6.77 -2.85 13.33
CA ASP A 110 -5.42 -3.35 13.64
C ASP A 110 -4.86 -4.19 12.48
N GLN A 111 -5.67 -5.09 11.94
CA GLN A 111 -5.29 -5.86 10.75
C GLN A 111 -5.03 -4.94 9.55
N MET A 112 -5.82 -3.88 9.37
CA MET A 112 -5.60 -2.88 8.32
C MET A 112 -4.26 -2.17 8.52
N LEU A 113 -3.92 -1.77 9.75
CA LEU A 113 -2.65 -1.11 10.08
C LEU A 113 -1.45 -2.03 9.86
N GLN A 114 -1.53 -3.29 10.31
CA GLN A 114 -0.48 -4.29 10.09
C GLN A 114 -0.24 -4.53 8.59
N LEU A 115 -1.31 -4.68 7.80
CA LEU A 115 -1.20 -4.84 6.35
C LEU A 115 -0.65 -3.59 5.67
N ALA A 116 -1.04 -2.39 6.12
CA ALA A 116 -0.50 -1.13 5.60
C ALA A 116 0.99 -0.99 5.89
N HIS A 117 1.44 -1.38 7.09
CA HIS A 117 2.84 -1.38 7.48
C HIS A 117 3.65 -2.38 6.65
N LEU A 118 3.16 -3.62 6.51
CA LEU A 118 3.82 -4.63 5.68
C LEU A 118 3.88 -4.22 4.20
N ARG A 119 2.83 -3.58 3.68
CA ARG A 119 2.83 -3.00 2.33
C ARG A 119 3.97 -2.00 2.20
N ARG A 120 4.09 -1.07 3.15
CA ARG A 120 5.11 -0.04 3.11
C ARG A 120 6.53 -0.64 3.09
N ASN A 121 6.79 -1.64 3.93
CA ASN A 121 8.07 -2.33 3.94
C ASN A 121 8.36 -3.05 2.62
N ALA A 122 7.34 -3.63 1.97
CA ALA A 122 7.51 -4.24 0.65
C ALA A 122 7.80 -3.22 -0.45
N GLU A 123 7.16 -2.05 -0.40
CA GLU A 123 7.48 -0.94 -1.31
C GLU A 123 8.93 -0.48 -1.11
N ASP A 124 9.36 -0.27 0.14
CA ASP A 124 10.72 0.16 0.47
C ASP A 124 11.78 -0.88 0.06
N LEU A 125 11.52 -2.17 0.27
CA LEU A 125 12.38 -3.25 -0.23
C LEU A 125 12.53 -3.19 -1.75
N ALA A 126 11.43 -2.99 -2.49
CA ALA A 126 11.49 -2.92 -3.94
C ALA A 126 12.19 -1.64 -4.43
N GLU A 127 11.99 -0.46 -3.79
CA GLU A 127 12.78 0.76 -4.07
C GLU A 127 14.27 0.45 -3.92
N ARG A 128 14.67 -0.23 -2.83
CA ARG A 128 16.07 -0.58 -2.56
C ARG A 128 16.63 -1.58 -3.57
N MET A 129 15.88 -2.63 -3.92
CA MET A 129 16.31 -3.58 -4.94
C MET A 129 16.55 -2.88 -6.28
N ILE A 130 15.72 -1.91 -6.65
CA ILE A 130 15.91 -1.11 -7.87
C ILE A 130 17.18 -0.26 -7.78
N GLU A 131 17.41 0.39 -6.64
CA GLU A 131 18.66 1.15 -6.41
C GLU A 131 19.89 0.25 -6.55
N TRP A 132 19.87 -0.94 -5.94
CA TRP A 132 20.96 -1.90 -6.01
C TRP A 132 21.16 -2.47 -7.42
N ALA A 133 20.08 -2.73 -8.17
CA ALA A 133 20.16 -3.12 -9.58
C ALA A 133 20.81 -2.02 -10.43
N ASN A 134 20.43 -0.76 -10.24
CA ASN A 134 20.96 0.37 -11.00
C ASN A 134 22.46 0.61 -10.79
N ILE A 135 23.00 0.21 -9.63
CA ILE A 135 24.44 0.29 -9.33
C ILE A 135 25.19 -1.03 -9.58
N GLY A 136 24.52 -2.05 -10.13
CA GLY A 136 25.12 -3.34 -10.48
C GLY A 136 25.50 -4.22 -9.28
N ARG A 137 24.72 -4.14 -8.19
CA ARG A 137 24.97 -4.86 -6.93
C ARG A 137 24.03 -6.06 -6.72
N LEU A 138 22.99 -6.18 -7.53
CA LEU A 138 22.10 -7.34 -7.59
C LEU A 138 22.55 -8.35 -8.63
#